data_AF-A0A6L4WUX0-F1
#
_entry.id   AF-A0A6L4WUX0-F1
#
_cell.length_a   1.000
_cell.length_b   1.000
_cell.length_c   1.000
_cell.angle_alpha   90.00
_cell.angle_beta   90.00
_cell.angle_gamma   90.00
#
_symmetry.space_group_name_H-M   'P 1'
#
loop_
_entity.id
_entity.type
_entity.pdbx_description
1 polymer ?
#
loop_
_entity_poly.entity_id
_entity_poly.type
_entity_poly.pdbx_seq_one_letter_code
_entity_poly.pdbx_strand_id
1 'polypeptide(L)'
;MSDIANISDIQNLIVDVSEEINQKNILNFAQTSLDINNIKYSSNDIIYCKFLEYSKQYQIFVFSSTFKYMLIELLNYYNDETKDIKSLMSSLVFKLYITKSFFVIYKNDELYVYQVLNHKYKNDELLAFINKSFNITISKSHEISESSLNKIIENKHNQIIISS
;
A
#
# COMPACT_ATOMS: atom_id res chain seq x y z
N MET A 1 -4.71 -3.28 22.44
CA MET A 1 -5.13 -2.90 21.07
C MET A 1 -3.94 -3.14 20.17
N SER A 2 -4.16 -3.62 18.94
CA SER A 2 -3.06 -3.80 17.98
C SER A 2 -2.53 -2.43 17.55
N ASP A 3 -1.22 -2.21 17.61
CA ASP A 3 -0.56 -1.02 17.05
C ASP A 3 -0.59 -0.99 15.51
N ILE A 4 -1.12 -2.05 14.87
CA ILE A 4 -1.13 -2.26 13.42
C ILE A 4 -2.58 -2.20 12.91
N ALA A 5 -2.84 -1.30 11.96
CA ALA A 5 -4.09 -1.22 11.21
C ALA A 5 -4.16 -2.37 10.19
N ASN A 6 -5.23 -3.17 10.25
CA ASN A 6 -5.50 -4.18 9.23
C ASN A 6 -6.16 -3.55 8.00
N ILE A 7 -6.32 -4.33 6.93
CA ILE A 7 -6.94 -3.87 5.68
C ILE A 7 -8.36 -3.35 5.90
N SER A 8 -9.12 -3.96 6.82
CA SER A 8 -10.46 -3.49 7.19
C SER A 8 -10.48 -2.14 7.88
N ASP A 9 -9.35 -1.73 8.46
CA ASP A 9 -9.22 -0.48 9.23
C ASP A 9 -8.72 0.68 8.35
N ILE A 10 -8.36 0.40 7.09
CA ILE A 10 -7.80 1.37 6.15
C ILE A 10 -8.79 1.57 5.01
N GLN A 11 -9.33 2.76 4.89
CA GLN A 11 -10.10 3.16 3.71
C GLN A 11 -9.13 3.67 2.64
N ASN A 12 -9.37 3.35 1.37
CA ASN A 12 -8.60 3.87 0.25
C ASN A 12 -9.47 4.46 -0.85
N LEU A 13 -8.92 5.46 -1.53
CA LEU A 13 -9.46 6.09 -2.71
C LEU A 13 -8.34 6.34 -3.71
N ILE A 14 -8.59 6.06 -4.99
CA ILE A 14 -7.72 6.46 -6.09
C ILE A 14 -8.44 7.56 -6.87
N VAL A 15 -7.73 8.65 -7.17
CA VAL A 15 -8.26 9.82 -7.88
C VAL A 15 -7.33 10.17 -9.03
N ASP A 16 -7.87 10.25 -10.25
CA ASP A 16 -7.14 10.71 -11.42
C ASP A 16 -6.89 12.22 -11.36
N VAL A 17 -5.67 12.64 -11.75
CA VAL A 17 -5.27 14.05 -11.80
C VAL A 17 -4.46 14.32 -13.08
N SER A 18 -4.32 15.59 -13.46
CA SER A 18 -3.50 15.97 -14.62
C SER A 18 -1.99 16.04 -14.29
N GLU A 19 -1.67 16.40 -13.04
CA GLU A 19 -0.33 16.65 -12.52
C GLU A 19 -0.31 16.53 -10.98
N GLU A 20 0.89 16.55 -10.40
CA GLU A 20 1.08 16.54 -8.96
C GLU A 20 0.51 17.83 -8.34
N ILE A 21 -0.29 17.69 -7.27
CA ILE A 21 -0.93 18.82 -6.61
C ILE A 21 0.09 19.51 -5.71
N ASN A 22 0.09 20.84 -5.72
CA ASN A 22 0.97 21.62 -4.85
C ASN A 22 0.77 21.24 -3.38
N GLN A 23 1.86 21.01 -2.66
CA GLN A 23 1.86 20.54 -1.26
C GLN A 23 0.92 21.34 -0.35
N LYS A 24 0.81 22.66 -0.53
CA LYS A 24 -0.07 23.52 0.28
C LYS A 24 -1.56 23.23 0.12
N ASN A 25 -1.94 22.57 -0.98
CA ASN A 25 -3.32 22.24 -1.36
C ASN A 25 -3.66 20.76 -1.17
N ILE A 26 -2.69 19.90 -0.83
CA ILE A 26 -2.88 18.44 -0.75
C ILE A 26 -3.96 18.05 0.25
N LEU A 27 -3.98 18.68 1.42
CA LEU A 27 -4.98 18.38 2.44
C LEU A 27 -6.39 18.71 1.95
N ASN A 28 -6.58 19.91 1.39
CA ASN A 28 -7.88 20.35 0.87
C ASN A 28 -8.35 19.45 -0.28
N PHE A 29 -7.43 19.08 -1.18
CA PHE A 29 -7.71 18.12 -2.23
C PHE A 29 -8.17 16.78 -1.65
N ALA A 30 -7.41 16.22 -0.71
CA ALA A 30 -7.72 14.92 -0.13
C ALA A 30 -9.09 14.91 0.55
N GLN A 31 -9.36 15.90 1.40
CA GLN A 31 -10.65 16.04 2.09
C GLN A 31 -11.81 16.18 1.10
N THR A 32 -11.66 17.05 0.10
CA THR A 32 -12.69 17.22 -0.93
C THR A 32 -12.94 15.93 -1.72
N SER A 33 -11.88 15.21 -2.08
CA SER A 33 -11.99 13.91 -2.77
C SER A 33 -12.69 12.86 -1.91
N LEU A 34 -12.38 12.80 -0.61
CA LEU A 34 -13.04 11.89 0.34
C LEU A 34 -14.53 12.24 0.49
N ASP A 35 -14.85 13.53 0.66
CA ASP A 35 -16.22 14.02 0.83
C ASP A 35 -17.09 13.68 -0.39
N ILE A 36 -16.59 13.96 -1.61
CA ILE A 36 -17.30 13.65 -2.87
C ILE A 36 -17.59 12.15 -3.01
N ASN A 37 -16.69 11.30 -2.51
CA ASN A 37 -16.83 9.84 -2.57
C ASN A 37 -17.54 9.25 -1.34
N ASN A 38 -18.09 10.09 -0.44
CA ASN A 38 -18.77 9.69 0.79
C ASN A 38 -17.89 8.82 1.72
N ILE A 39 -16.58 9.03 1.69
CA ILE A 39 -15.62 8.32 2.54
C ILE A 39 -15.52 9.07 3.86
N LYS A 40 -15.91 8.42 4.95
CA LYS A 40 -15.99 9.04 6.28
C LYS A 40 -14.62 9.07 6.93
N TYR A 41 -14.26 10.23 7.46
CA TYR A 41 -13.08 10.45 8.29
C TYR A 41 -13.43 11.36 9.48
N SER A 42 -12.61 11.29 10.52
CA SER A 42 -12.71 12.06 11.75
C SER A 42 -11.45 12.91 11.97
N SER A 43 -11.50 13.87 12.89
CA SER A 43 -10.34 14.69 13.26
C SER A 43 -9.18 13.90 13.84
N ASN A 44 -9.43 12.68 14.31
CA ASN A 44 -8.43 11.79 14.89
C ASN A 44 -7.91 10.76 13.87
N ASP A 45 -8.31 10.84 12.61
CA ASP A 45 -7.81 9.96 11.57
C ASP A 45 -6.59 10.58 10.89
N ILE A 46 -5.68 9.71 10.46
CA ILE A 46 -4.57 10.06 9.59
C ILE A 46 -5.07 9.97 8.17
N ILE A 47 -4.92 11.07 7.43
CA ILE A 47 -5.12 11.11 5.98
C ILE A 47 -3.74 11.13 5.33
N TYR A 48 -3.37 10.02 4.70
CA TYR A 48 -2.13 9.91 3.95
C TYR A 48 -2.42 9.99 2.45
N CYS A 49 -1.62 10.74 1.70
CA CYS A 49 -1.81 10.96 0.27
C CYS A 49 -0.50 10.67 -0.45
N LYS A 50 -0.56 9.82 -1.48
CA LYS A 50 0.60 9.47 -2.30
C LYS A 50 0.30 9.72 -3.77
N PHE A 51 1.15 10.51 -4.42
CA PHE A 51 1.10 10.68 -5.86
C PHE A 51 1.69 9.45 -6.56
N LEU A 52 0.98 8.95 -7.56
CA LEU A 52 1.36 7.85 -8.43
C LEU A 52 1.77 8.46 -9.78
N GLU A 53 3.05 8.76 -9.93
CA GLU A 53 3.52 9.63 -11.01
C GLU A 53 3.35 9.04 -12.41
N TYR A 54 3.37 7.70 -12.53
CA TYR A 54 3.29 7.02 -13.83
C TYR A 54 1.86 6.99 -14.39
N SER A 55 0.85 6.90 -13.52
CA SER A 55 -0.57 6.97 -13.90
C SER A 55 -1.21 8.33 -13.70
N LYS A 56 -0.49 9.29 -13.10
CA LYS A 56 -1.02 10.61 -12.72
C LYS A 56 -2.27 10.49 -11.85
N GLN A 57 -2.12 9.76 -10.75
CA GLN A 57 -3.19 9.52 -9.78
C GLN A 57 -2.72 9.91 -8.39
N TYR A 58 -3.65 10.19 -7.49
CA TYR A 58 -3.39 10.12 -6.05
C TYR A 58 -4.05 8.88 -5.47
N GLN A 59 -3.32 8.17 -4.62
CA GLN A 59 -3.93 7.26 -3.65
C GLN A 59 -4.05 7.96 -2.30
N ILE A 60 -5.26 8.02 -1.78
CA ILE A 60 -5.60 8.58 -0.47
C ILE A 60 -5.94 7.43 0.47
N PHE A 61 -5.39 7.47 1.67
CA PHE A 61 -5.58 6.50 2.74
C PHE A 61 -6.19 7.21 3.94
N VAL A 62 -7.15 6.57 4.59
CA VAL A 62 -7.70 7.03 5.87
C VAL A 62 -7.69 5.89 6.86
N PHE A 63 -7.08 6.12 8.03
CA PHE A 63 -7.04 5.16 9.13
C PHE A 63 -6.89 5.89 10.47
N SER A 64 -7.26 5.23 11.57
CA SER A 64 -7.21 5.86 12.89
C SER A 64 -5.79 6.16 13.36
N SER A 65 -5.56 7.35 13.94
CA SER A 65 -4.28 7.71 14.56
C SER A 65 -3.91 6.87 15.78
N THR A 66 -4.81 6.00 16.27
CA THR A 66 -4.49 5.02 17.31
C THR A 66 -3.53 3.94 16.82
N PHE A 67 -3.44 3.73 15.50
CA PHE A 67 -2.50 2.80 14.90
C PHE A 67 -1.17 3.49 14.61
N LYS A 68 -0.07 2.77 14.85
CA LYS A 68 1.29 3.23 14.55
C LYS A 68 1.76 2.79 13.16
N TYR A 69 1.22 1.69 12.67
CA TYR A 69 1.64 1.06 11.41
C TYR A 69 0.44 0.61 10.60
N MET A 70 0.55 0.62 9.27
CA MET A 70 -0.38 -0.10 8.41
C MET A 70 0.17 -1.49 8.09
N LEU A 71 -0.69 -2.51 8.06
CA LEU A 71 -0.28 -3.87 7.66
C LEU A 71 0.42 -3.90 6.30
N ILE A 72 -0.05 -3.09 5.36
CA ILE A 72 0.52 -2.95 4.01
C ILE A 72 1.91 -2.31 3.99
N GLU A 73 2.40 -1.72 5.07
CA GLU A 73 3.79 -1.24 5.15
C GLU A 73 4.71 -2.37 5.63
N LEU A 74 4.15 -3.33 6.38
CA LEU A 74 4.92 -4.41 6.99
C LEU A 74 5.31 -5.50 5.99
N LEU A 75 4.60 -5.63 4.87
CA LEU A 75 4.85 -6.68 3.88
C LEU A 75 6.20 -6.55 3.19
N ASN A 76 6.77 -5.35 3.10
CA ASN A 76 8.11 -5.18 2.54
C ASN A 76 9.21 -5.83 3.41
N TYR A 77 8.92 -6.07 4.69
CA TYR A 77 9.83 -6.77 5.62
C TYR A 77 9.68 -8.29 5.58
N TYR A 78 8.75 -8.82 4.76
CA TYR A 78 8.61 -10.26 4.57
C TYR A 78 9.82 -10.81 3.78
N ASN A 79 10.75 -11.41 4.53
CA ASN A 79 11.89 -12.22 4.10
C ASN A 79 12.43 -11.97 2.68
N ASP A 80 13.41 -11.07 2.59
CA ASP A 80 14.48 -11.17 1.59
C ASP A 80 15.71 -11.80 2.31
N GLU A 81 15.63 -13.08 2.69
CA GLU A 81 16.83 -13.86 3.06
C GLU A 81 17.78 -13.97 1.85
N THR A 82 17.26 -13.74 0.66
CA THR A 82 18.00 -13.47 -0.56
C THR A 82 17.90 -11.98 -0.88
N LYS A 83 18.58 -11.11 -0.12
CA LYS A 83 19.04 -9.83 -0.69
C LYS A 83 19.99 -10.17 -1.83
N ASP A 84 19.42 -10.57 -2.96
CA ASP A 84 20.14 -10.88 -4.18
C ASP A 84 20.83 -9.58 -4.54
N ILE A 85 22.16 -9.57 -4.50
CA ILE A 85 22.99 -8.41 -4.80
C ILE A 85 22.67 -7.86 -6.21
N LYS A 86 22.01 -8.67 -7.07
CA LYS A 86 21.43 -8.25 -8.35
C LYS A 86 20.23 -7.30 -8.24
N SER A 87 19.42 -7.37 -7.18
CA SER A 87 18.30 -6.43 -6.96
C SER A 87 18.78 -5.00 -6.67
N LEU A 88 20.01 -4.84 -6.17
CA LEU A 88 20.65 -3.55 -5.91
C LEU A 88 21.11 -2.84 -7.20
N MET A 89 21.14 -3.53 -8.34
CA MET A 89 21.64 -2.98 -9.61
C MET A 89 20.55 -2.54 -10.60
N SER A 90 19.28 -2.79 -10.29
CA SER A 90 18.16 -2.33 -11.12
C SER A 90 17.54 -1.08 -10.50
N SER A 91 17.87 0.09 -11.04
CA SER A 91 17.10 1.29 -10.80
C SER A 91 15.65 1.06 -11.26
N LEU A 92 14.67 1.27 -10.37
CA LEU A 92 13.21 1.10 -10.59
C LEU A 92 12.71 -0.35 -10.59
N VAL A 93 12.71 -0.99 -9.41
CA VAL A 93 12.05 -2.30 -9.23
C VAL A 93 10.67 -2.09 -8.61
N PHE A 94 9.62 -2.43 -9.35
CA PHE A 94 8.29 -2.61 -8.78
C PHE A 94 8.13 -4.05 -8.29
N LYS A 95 8.02 -4.21 -6.97
CA LYS A 95 7.76 -5.50 -6.31
C LYS A 95 6.28 -5.59 -5.98
N LEU A 96 5.61 -6.62 -6.50
CA LEU A 96 4.20 -6.90 -6.23
C LEU A 96 4.10 -8.01 -5.18
N TYR A 97 3.35 -7.76 -4.11
CA TYR A 97 2.92 -8.78 -3.17
C TYR A 97 1.41 -8.96 -3.26
N ILE A 98 0.98 -10.22 -3.37
CA ILE A 98 -0.42 -10.59 -3.63
C ILE A 98 -0.90 -11.46 -2.48
N THR A 99 -2.02 -11.10 -1.88
CA THR A 99 -2.74 -11.95 -0.93
C THR A 99 -4.07 -12.38 -1.54
N LYS A 100 -4.86 -13.17 -0.81
CA LYS A 100 -6.24 -13.51 -1.24
C LYS A 100 -7.17 -12.29 -1.30
N SER A 101 -6.89 -11.25 -0.50
CA SER A 101 -7.82 -10.14 -0.23
C SER A 101 -7.34 -8.78 -0.73
N PHE A 102 -6.06 -8.64 -1.07
CA PHE A 102 -5.49 -7.38 -1.55
C PHE A 102 -4.15 -7.66 -2.23
N PHE A 103 -3.68 -6.69 -3.00
CA PHE A 103 -2.27 -6.61 -3.41
C PHE A 103 -1.64 -5.31 -2.94
N VAL A 104 -0.32 -5.31 -2.84
CA VAL A 104 0.49 -4.12 -2.57
C VAL A 104 1.70 -4.12 -3.51
N ILE A 105 2.05 -2.94 -4.00
CA ILE A 105 3.20 -2.71 -4.85
C ILE A 105 4.15 -1.80 -4.10
N TYR A 106 5.42 -2.19 -4.06
CA TYR A 106 6.51 -1.35 -3.58
C TYR A 106 7.35 -0.88 -4.75
N LYS A 107 7.76 0.38 -4.70
CA LYS A 107 8.75 0.97 -5.60
C LYS A 107 9.97 1.31 -4.76
N ASN A 108 11.11 0.66 -5.03
CA ASN A 108 12.35 0.87 -4.28
C ASN A 108 12.14 0.74 -2.76
N ASP A 109 11.46 -0.32 -2.33
CA ASP A 109 11.17 -0.63 -0.91
C ASP A 109 10.23 0.36 -0.19
N GLU A 110 9.64 1.32 -0.90
CA GLU A 110 8.58 2.19 -0.38
C GLU A 110 7.21 1.80 -0.93
N LEU A 111 6.19 1.86 -0.08
CA LEU A 111 4.79 1.58 -0.45
C LEU A 111 4.40 2.45 -1.64
N TYR A 112 4.15 1.88 -2.82
CA TYR A 112 3.75 2.63 -4.00
C TYR A 112 2.23 2.73 -4.10
N VAL A 113 1.56 1.59 -4.17
CA VAL A 113 0.09 1.51 -4.21
C VAL A 113 -0.38 0.23 -3.55
N TYR A 114 -1.58 0.22 -2.97
CA TYR A 114 -2.26 -1.01 -2.56
C TYR A 114 -3.70 -1.03 -3.07
N GLN A 115 -4.30 -2.21 -3.20
CA GLN A 115 -5.72 -2.29 -3.53
C GLN A 115 -6.35 -3.58 -3.00
N VAL A 116 -7.58 -3.46 -2.49
CA VAL A 116 -8.39 -4.60 -2.08
C VAL A 116 -8.85 -5.37 -3.31
N LEU A 117 -8.76 -6.70 -3.23
CA LEU A 117 -9.21 -7.63 -4.26
C LEU A 117 -10.62 -8.11 -3.93
N ASN A 118 -11.58 -7.78 -4.79
CA ASN A 118 -12.98 -8.21 -4.63
C ASN A 118 -13.24 -9.62 -5.17
N HIS A 119 -12.27 -10.21 -5.86
CA HIS A 119 -12.32 -11.56 -6.38
C HIS A 119 -10.90 -12.11 -6.59
N LYS A 120 -10.81 -13.42 -6.83
CA LYS A 120 -9.55 -14.08 -7.14
C LYS A 120 -9.21 -13.86 -8.62
N TYR A 121 -8.09 -13.19 -8.87
CA TYR A 121 -7.55 -13.00 -10.22
C TYR A 121 -6.56 -14.12 -10.57
N LYS A 122 -6.44 -14.45 -11.85
CA LYS A 122 -5.23 -15.13 -12.34
C LYS A 122 -4.07 -14.14 -12.35
N ASN A 123 -2.83 -14.62 -12.18
CA ASN A 123 -1.66 -13.75 -12.12
C ASN A 123 -1.52 -12.86 -13.36
N ASP A 124 -1.69 -13.39 -14.56
CA ASP A 124 -1.59 -12.60 -15.80
C ASP A 124 -2.68 -11.52 -15.91
N GLU A 125 -3.90 -11.82 -15.46
CA GLU A 125 -5.02 -10.87 -15.44
C GLU A 125 -4.74 -9.72 -14.47
N LEU A 126 -4.20 -10.03 -13.28
CA LEU A 126 -3.82 -9.03 -12.30
C LEU A 126 -2.67 -8.15 -12.80
N LEU A 127 -1.66 -8.73 -13.46
CA LEU A 127 -0.55 -7.98 -14.04
C LEU A 127 -1.02 -7.05 -15.17
N ALA A 128 -1.91 -7.53 -16.05
CA ALA A 128 -2.51 -6.72 -17.10
C ALA A 128 -3.36 -5.56 -16.52
N PHE A 129 -4.14 -5.83 -15.46
CA PHE A 129 -4.87 -4.80 -14.75
C PHE A 129 -3.95 -3.75 -14.14
N ILE A 130 -2.88 -4.16 -13.43
CA ILE A 130 -1.91 -3.25 -12.83
C ILE A 130 -1.25 -2.37 -13.90
N ASN A 131 -0.81 -2.96 -15.00
CA ASN A 131 -0.20 -2.20 -16.09
C ASN A 131 -1.17 -1.17 -16.67
N LYS A 132 -2.43 -1.56 -16.90
CA LYS A 132 -3.45 -0.66 -17.43
C LYS A 132 -3.83 0.46 -16.46
N SER A 133 -3.96 0.16 -15.16
CA SER A 133 -4.42 1.12 -14.14
C SER A 133 -3.31 2.08 -13.72
N PHE A 134 -2.09 1.58 -13.57
CA PHE A 134 -0.99 2.32 -12.95
C PHE A 134 0.14 2.68 -13.92
N ASN A 135 0.09 2.20 -15.15
CA ASN A 135 1.11 2.45 -16.18
C ASN A 135 2.53 2.05 -15.73
N ILE A 136 2.63 0.92 -15.02
CA ILE A 136 3.89 0.35 -14.53
C ILE A 136 4.04 -1.11 -14.98
N THR A 137 5.28 -1.58 -14.97
CA THR A 137 5.62 -2.99 -15.21
C THR A 137 6.17 -3.60 -13.94
N ILE A 138 5.58 -4.72 -13.52
CA ILE A 138 6.02 -5.46 -12.33
C ILE A 138 7.26 -6.27 -12.67
N SER A 139 8.31 -6.11 -11.85
CA SER A 139 9.58 -6.79 -12.03
C SER A 139 9.62 -8.13 -11.28
N LYS A 140 8.93 -8.20 -10.14
CA LYS A 140 8.91 -9.37 -9.24
C LYS A 140 7.54 -9.46 -8.59
N SER A 141 6.93 -10.66 -8.61
CA SER A 141 5.67 -10.93 -7.93
C SER A 141 5.85 -12.01 -6.87
N HIS A 142 5.16 -11.85 -5.74
CA HIS A 142 5.20 -12.75 -4.60
C HIS A 142 3.79 -13.00 -4.09
N GLU A 143 3.36 -14.25 -4.06
CA GLU A 143 2.13 -14.63 -3.37
C GLU A 143 2.42 -14.83 -1.88
N ILE A 144 1.63 -14.17 -1.03
CA ILE A 144 1.71 -14.27 0.41
C ILE A 144 0.51 -15.07 0.91
N SER A 145 0.80 -16.20 1.55
CA SER A 145 -0.21 -16.98 2.25
C SER A 145 -0.71 -16.27 3.51
N GLU A 146 -1.92 -16.58 3.95
CA GLU A 146 -2.48 -16.05 5.20
C GLU A 146 -1.61 -16.41 6.42
N SER A 147 -1.06 -17.63 6.47
CA SER A 147 -0.10 -18.02 7.51
C SER A 147 1.19 -17.19 7.50
N SER A 148 1.67 -16.80 6.31
CA SER A 148 2.83 -15.92 6.18
C SER A 148 2.50 -14.51 6.64
N LEU A 149 1.31 -14.00 6.30
CA LEU A 149 0.83 -12.69 6.73
C LEU A 149 0.74 -12.61 8.26
N ASN A 150 0.16 -13.63 8.90
CA ASN A 150 0.05 -13.68 10.36
C ASN A 150 1.42 -13.68 11.05
N LYS A 151 2.41 -14.41 10.50
CA LYS A 151 3.78 -14.39 11.02
C LYS A 151 4.42 -13.00 10.96
N ILE A 152 4.17 -12.22 9.91
CA ILE A 152 4.69 -10.84 9.80
C ILE A 152 4.11 -9.97 10.92
N ILE A 153 2.80 -10.10 11.15
CA ILE A 153 2.08 -9.37 12.20
C ILE A 153 2.64 -9.74 13.58
N GLU A 154 2.76 -11.04 13.88
CA GLU A 154 3.32 -11.56 15.14
C GLU A 154 4.77 -11.09 15.37
N ASN A 155 5.63 -11.18 14.35
CA ASN A 155 7.01 -10.73 14.45
C ASN A 155 7.12 -9.23 14.75
N LYS A 156 6.28 -8.41 14.12
CA LYS A 156 6.26 -6.97 14.38
C LYS A 156 5.77 -6.66 15.79
N HIS A 157 4.72 -7.35 16.27
CA HIS A 157 4.25 -7.23 17.64
C HIS A 157 5.36 -7.55 18.65
N ASN A 158 6.10 -8.65 18.44
CA ASN A 158 7.20 -9.05 19.33
C ASN A 158 8.32 -8.00 19.35
N GLN A 159 8.68 -7.41 18.21
CA GLN A 159 9.67 -6.32 18.15
C GLN A 159 9.22 -5.08 18.93
N ILE A 160 7.95 -4.69 18.80
CA ILE A 160 7.40 -3.54 19.53
C ILE A 160 7.51 -3.78 21.04
N ILE A 161 7.10 -4.96 21.53
CA ILE A 161 7.14 -5.32 22.95
C ILE A 161 8.57 -5.27 23.51
N ILE A 162 9.56 -5.74 22.75
CA ILE A 162 10.97 -5.74 23.21
C ILE A 162 11.55 -4.32 23.27
N SER A 163 11.02 -3.39 22.47
CA SER A 163 11.50 -2.00 22.38
C SER A 163 10.78 -1.00 23.29
N SER A 164 9.80 -1.45 24.09
CA SER A 164 9.05 -0.62 25.06
C SER A 164 9.48 -0.88 26.50
#